data_AF-A0YY09-F1
#
_entry.id   AF-A0YY09-F1
#
_cell.length_a   1.000
_cell.length_b   1.000
_cell.length_c   1.000
_cell.angle_alpha   90.00
_cell.angle_beta   90.00
_cell.angle_gamma   90.00
#
_symmetry.space_group_name_H-M   'P 1'
#
loop_
_entity.id
_entity.type
_entity.pdbx_description
1 polymer ?
#
loop_
_entity_poly.entity_id
_entity_poly.type
_entity_poly.pdbx_seq_one_letter_code
_entity_poly.pdbx_strand_id
1 'polypeptide(L)' 'MTTKLDVLKIALFKAQTPAQLKALIVYYTHQEILQAYDRLPLEQQIKVQKIWQGELELGIDSTLRTGFEIR' A
#
# COMPACT_ATOMS: atom_id res chain seq x y z
N MET A 1 6.46 26.15 -5.20
CA MET A 1 6.41 25.58 -3.84
C MET A 1 5.67 24.27 -3.92
N THR A 2 6.36 23.15 -3.69
CA THR A 2 5.74 21.81 -3.71
C THR A 2 4.87 21.69 -2.47
N THR A 3 3.55 21.49 -2.63
CA THR A 3 2.67 21.35 -1.47
C THR A 3 2.94 20.02 -0.76
N LYS A 4 2.65 19.91 0.54
CA LYS A 4 2.75 18.63 1.28
C LYS A 4 2.02 17.49 0.56
N LEU A 5 0.91 17.83 -0.11
CA LEU A 5 0.04 16.92 -0.85
C LEU A 5 0.68 16.41 -2.14
N ASP A 6 1.43 17.25 -2.86
CA ASP A 6 2.23 16.83 -4.03
C ASP A 6 3.36 15.87 -3.65
N VAL A 7 4.02 16.13 -2.52
CA VAL A 7 5.07 15.24 -1.99
C VAL A 7 4.48 13.86 -1.65
N LEU A 8 3.31 13.85 -0.99
CA LEU A 8 2.56 12.65 -0.64
C LEU A 8 2.12 11.85 -1.87
N LYS A 9 1.62 12.54 -2.90
CA LYS A 9 1.21 11.92 -4.16
C LYS A 9 2.39 11.28 -4.89
N ILE A 10 3.54 11.96 -4.94
CA ILE A 10 4.76 11.40 -5.51
C ILE A 10 5.24 10.20 -4.70
N ALA A 11 5.17 10.27 -3.38
CA ALA A 11 5.59 9.18 -2.51
C ALA A 11 4.68 7.94 -2.66
N LEU A 12 3.36 8.12 -2.74
CA LEU A 12 2.42 7.04 -3.04
C LEU A 12 2.65 6.45 -4.43
N PHE A 13 2.96 7.29 -5.43
CA PHE A 13 3.26 6.83 -6.79
C PHE A 13 4.57 6.05 -6.90
N LYS A 14 5.58 6.45 -6.11
CA LYS A 14 6.89 5.76 -6.06
C LYS A 14 6.90 4.56 -5.13
N ALA A 15 5.90 4.44 -4.25
CA ALA A 15 5.84 3.36 -3.30
C ALA A 15 5.65 2.03 -4.03
N GLN A 16 6.66 1.19 -3.94
CA GLN A 16 6.64 -0.17 -4.51
C GLN A 16 6.50 -1.23 -3.43
N THR A 17 6.76 -0.86 -2.18
CA THR A 17 6.72 -1.79 -1.05
C THR A 17 5.76 -1.30 0.03
N PRO A 18 5.20 -2.24 0.79
CA PRO A 18 4.31 -1.90 1.89
C PRO A 18 5.02 -1.14 3.01
N ALA A 19 6.31 -1.41 3.24
CA ALA A 19 7.13 -0.66 4.19
C ALA A 19 7.22 0.83 3.82
N GLN A 20 7.32 1.15 2.52
CA GLN A 20 7.32 2.53 2.04
C GLN A 20 5.95 3.21 2.24
N LEU A 21 4.85 2.48 2.03
CA LEU A 21 3.52 2.99 2.32
C LEU A 21 3.28 3.20 3.83
N LYS A 22 3.72 2.26 4.68
CA LYS A 22 3.62 2.38 6.14
C LYS A 22 4.43 3.56 6.69
N ALA A 23 5.60 3.83 6.10
CA ALA A 23 6.39 5.00 6.46
C ALA A 23 5.60 6.31 6.24
N LEU A 24 4.74 6.39 5.22
CA LEU A 24 3.90 7.58 5.00
C LEU A 24 2.86 7.78 6.09
N ILE A 25 2.36 6.70 6.71
CA ILE A 25 1.42 6.75 7.84
C ILE A 25 2.07 7.34 9.10
N VAL A 26 3.40 7.25 9.23
CA VAL A 26 4.14 7.83 10.35
C VAL A 26 4.26 9.35 10.22
N TYR A 27 4.38 9.86 9.00
CA TYR A 27 4.64 11.29 8.73
C TYR A 27 3.40 12.10 8.36
N TYR A 28 2.31 11.44 7.97
CA TYR A 28 1.10 12.09 7.47
C TYR A 28 -0.15 11.54 8.13
N THR A 29 -1.14 12.41 8.32
CA THR A 29 -2.42 11.99 8.87
C THR A 29 -3.20 11.15 7.86
N HIS A 30 -4.11 10.31 8.36
CA HIS A 30 -4.97 9.47 7.53
C HIS A 30 -5.76 10.30 6.49
N GLN A 31 -6.20 11.50 6.86
CA GLN A 31 -6.91 12.39 5.93
C GLN A 31 -6.02 12.90 4.79
N GLU A 32 -4.78 13.29 5.09
CA GLU A 32 -3.83 13.74 4.06
C GLU A 32 -3.49 12.61 3.08
N ILE A 33 -3.35 11.39 3.60
CA ILE A 33 -3.10 10.20 2.78
C ILE A 33 -4.30 9.91 1.86
N LEU A 34 -5.52 9.95 2.39
CA LEU A 34 -6.73 9.75 1.58
C LEU A 34 -6.90 10.83 0.51
N GLN A 35 -6.62 12.10 0.82
CA GLN A 35 -6.69 13.17 -0.18
C GLN A 35 -5.64 12.98 -1.30
N ALA A 36 -4.44 12.50 -0.97
CA ALA A 36 -3.43 12.22 -1.98
C ALA A 36 -3.76 10.99 -2.81
N TYR A 37 -4.32 9.95 -2.17
CA TYR A 37 -4.78 8.73 -2.81
C TYR A 37 -5.94 8.99 -3.78
N ASP A 38 -6.94 9.77 -3.39
CA ASP A 38 -8.09 10.14 -4.22
C ASP A 38 -7.67 10.90 -5.49
N ARG A 39 -6.57 11.67 -5.40
CA ARG A 39 -5.98 12.40 -6.55
C ARG A 39 -5.06 11.56 -7.44
N LEU A 40 -4.87 10.27 -7.14
CA LEU A 40 -4.14 9.36 -8.01
C LEU A 40 -5.05 8.83 -9.12
N PRO A 41 -4.49 8.53 -10.31
CA PRO A 41 -5.24 7.81 -11.33
C PRO A 41 -5.61 6.40 -10.82
N LEU A 42 -6.76 5.88 -11.28
CA LEU A 42 -7.34 4.62 -10.83
C LEU A 42 -6.35 3.44 -10.87
N GLU A 43 -5.51 3.38 -11.91
CA GLU A 43 -4.49 2.33 -12.06
C GLU A 43 -3.44 2.34 -10.93
N GLN A 44 -3.10 3.53 -10.43
CA GLN A 44 -2.18 3.70 -9.31
C GLN A 44 -2.85 3.45 -7.96
N GLN A 45 -4.13 3.82 -7.82
CA GLN A 45 -4.93 3.43 -6.66
C GLN A 45 -4.96 1.90 -6.52
N ILE A 46 -5.25 1.19 -7.61
CA ILE A 46 -5.24 -0.28 -7.64
C ILE A 46 -3.87 -0.85 -7.29
N LYS A 47 -2.76 -0.25 -7.77
CA LYS A 47 -1.40 -0.68 -7.40
C LYS A 47 -1.12 -0.51 -5.91
N VAL A 48 -1.40 0.66 -5.35
CA VAL A 48 -1.20 0.93 -3.92
C VAL A 48 -2.06 -0.02 -3.07
N GLN A 49 -3.31 -0.24 -3.48
CA GLN A 49 -4.21 -1.19 -2.82
C GLN A 49 -3.67 -2.63 -2.88
N LYS A 50 -3.14 -3.07 -4.03
CA LYS A 50 -2.48 -4.39 -4.16
C LYS A 50 -1.23 -4.50 -3.30
N ILE A 51 -0.44 -3.45 -3.15
CA ILE A 51 0.74 -3.46 -2.26
C ILE A 51 0.30 -3.57 -0.80
N TRP A 52 -0.79 -2.91 -0.41
CA TRP A 52 -1.38 -3.06 0.92
C TRP A 52 -2.01 -4.43 1.15
N GLN A 53 -2.72 -4.99 0.17
CA GLN A 53 -3.29 -6.34 0.27
C GLN A 53 -2.23 -7.43 0.19
N GLY A 54 -1.15 -7.24 -0.57
CA GLY A 54 -0.07 -8.23 -0.70
C GLY A 54 0.68 -8.50 0.60
N GLU A 55 0.80 -7.53 1.52
CA GLU A 55 1.21 -7.80 2.90
C GLU A 55 0.20 -8.63 3.67
N LEU A 56 -1.08 -8.36 3.44
CA LEU A 56 -2.14 -9.08 4.11
C LEU A 56 -2.08 -10.55 3.67
N GLU A 57 -1.94 -10.82 2.37
CA GLU A 57 -1.85 -12.18 1.82
C GLU A 57 -0.54 -12.90 2.19
N LEU A 58 0.60 -12.21 2.23
CA LEU A 58 1.87 -12.80 2.71
C LEU A 58 1.90 -13.03 4.24
N GLY A 59 0.97 -12.42 4.98
CA GLY A 59 0.74 -12.71 6.41
C GLY A 59 -0.20 -13.90 6.68
N ILE A 60 -0.92 -14.40 5.66
CA ILE A 60 -1.85 -15.54 5.77
C ILE A 60 -1.57 -16.69 4.80
N ASP A 61 -0.53 -16.63 3.95
CA ASP A 61 -0.11 -17.74 3.09
C ASP A 61 1.28 -18.29 3.50
N SER A 62 1.45 -18.62 4.79
CA SER A 62 2.56 -19.50 5.21
C SER A 62 2.12 -20.63 6.14
N THR A 63 0.82 -20.80 6.41
CA THR A 63 0.33 -21.83 7.36
C THR A 63 -0.73 -22.79 6.79
N LEU A 64 -1.06 -22.78 5.49
CA LEU A 64 -2.10 -23.70 4.97
C LEU A 64 -1.74 -24.49 3.71
N ARG A 65 -0.45 -24.60 3.36
CA ARG A 65 -0.03 -25.56 2.33
C ARG A 65 0.99 -26.56 2.86
N THR A 66 0.70 -27.15 4.02
CA THR A 66 1.36 -28.39 4.46
C THR A 66 0.29 -29.46 4.65
N GLY A 67 0.28 -30.44 3.73
CA GLY A 67 -0.32 -31.75 3.96
C GLY A 67 -1.82 -31.89 3.69
N PHE A 68 -2.25 -31.82 2.43
CA PHE A 68 -3.35 -32.66 1.97
C PHE A 68 -2.75 -33.86 1.22
N GLU A 69 -2.16 -34.78 1.99
CA GLU A 69 -1.82 -36.11 1.52
C GLU A 69 -3.06 -36.97 1.77
N ILE A 70 -3.91 -37.13 0.74
CA ILE A 70 -4.99 -38.11 0.76
C ILE A 70 -4.35 -39.45 0.42
N ARG A 71 -4.24 -40.31 1.44
CA ARG A 71 -4.06 -41.76 1.28
C ARG A 71 -5.28 -42.40 0.67
#